data_AF-A0A831RKW2-F1
#
_entry.id   AF-A0A831RKW2-F1
#
_cell.length_a   1.000
_cell.length_b   1.000
_cell.length_c   1.000
_cell.angle_alpha   90.00
_cell.angle_beta   90.00
_cell.angle_gamma   90.00
#
_symmetry.space_group_name_H-M   'P 1'
#
loop_
_entity.id
_entity.type
_entity.pdbx_description
1 polymer ?
#
loop_
_entity_poly.entity_id
_entity_poly.type
_entity_poly.pdbx_seq_one_letter_code
_entity_poly.pdbx_strand_id
1 'polypeptide(L)' 'MRLSETARLLKARHVGGDAVFRSVGIDSRALEVGALFVALRGPHFDGHDYVAEAGGRGAAGALVAHVLDV' A
#
# COMPACT_ATOMS: atom_id res chain seq x y z
N MET A 1 7.16 -4.14 -10.25
CA MET A 1 6.38 -3.10 -10.94
C MET A 1 6.57 -1.77 -10.21
N ARG A 2 6.43 -0.64 -10.89
CA ARG A 2 6.58 0.69 -10.26
C ARG A 2 5.25 1.23 -9.75
N LEU A 3 5.21 1.95 -8.63
CA LEU A 3 3.96 2.46 -8.05
C LEU A 3 3.20 3.37 -9.03
N SER A 4 3.91 4.31 -9.68
CA SER A 4 3.30 5.19 -10.68
C SER A 4 2.75 4.43 -11.89
N GLU A 5 3.39 3.33 -12.29
CA GLU A 5 2.95 2.46 -13.36
C GLU A 5 1.67 1.70 -12.98
N THR A 6 1.65 1.08 -11.80
CA THR A 6 0.46 0.42 -11.25
C THR A 6 -0.71 1.39 -11.13
N ALA A 7 -0.47 2.61 -10.65
CA ALA A 7 -1.50 3.63 -10.51
C ALA A 7 -2.14 3.96 -11.86
N ARG A 8 -1.35 4.12 -12.93
CA ARG A 8 -1.87 4.33 -14.29
C ARG A 8 -2.73 3.16 -14.77
N LEU A 9 -2.26 1.92 -14.57
CA LEU A 9 -3.00 0.71 -14.99
C LEU A 9 -4.34 0.57 -14.24
N LEU A 10 -4.36 0.91 -12.95
CA LEU A 10 -5.55 0.87 -12.11
C LEU A 10 -6.45 2.11 -12.25
N LYS A 11 -6.05 3.11 -13.05
CA LYS A 11 -6.68 4.44 -13.12
C LYS A 11 -6.80 5.11 -11.74
N ALA A 12 -5.82 4.86 -10.87
CA ALA A 12 -5.70 5.44 -9.55
C ALA A 12 -4.78 6.67 -9.56
N ARG A 13 -4.88 7.51 -8.53
CA ARG A 13 -3.97 8.64 -8.32
C ARG A 13 -2.71 8.16 -7.58
N HIS A 14 -1.53 8.44 -8.14
CA HIS A 14 -0.26 8.25 -7.44
C HIS A 14 0.04 9.47 -6.55
N VAL A 15 0.40 9.24 -5.29
CA VAL A 15 0.72 10.28 -4.30
C VAL A 15 2.05 9.91 -3.63
N GLY A 16 2.94 10.89 -3.45
CA GLY A 16 4.24 10.70 -2.82
C GLY A 16 5.34 10.27 -3.78
N GLY A 17 6.42 9.72 -3.21
CA GLY A 17 7.58 9.23 -3.95
C GLY A 17 7.24 7.96 -4.75
N ASP A 18 8.01 7.72 -5.81
CA ASP A 18 7.79 6.56 -6.69
C ASP A 18 8.79 5.44 -6.36
N ALA A 19 8.28 4.23 -6.14
CA ALA A 19 9.06 3.07 -5.73
C ALA A 19 8.77 1.84 -6.59
N VAL A 20 9.67 0.85 -6.55
CA VAL A 20 9.46 -0.46 -7.18
C VAL A 20 9.10 -1.48 -6.11
N PHE A 21 8.01 -2.21 -6.32
CA PHE A 21 7.65 -3.36 -5.50
C PHE A 21 7.76 -4.67 -6.28
N ARG A 22 8.00 -5.76 -5.55
CA ARG A 22 8.18 -7.13 -6.10
C ARG A 22 7.11 -8.11 -5.64
N SER A 23 6.43 -7.83 -4.54
CA SER A 23 5.33 -8.63 -4.00
C SER A 23 4.20 -7.72 -3.53
N VAL A 24 3.03 -8.30 -3.27
CA VAL A 24 1.85 -7.61 -2.76
C VAL A 24 1.37 -8.33 -1.50
N GLY A 25 0.84 -7.59 -0.53
CA GLY A 25 0.29 -8.19 0.68
C GLY A 25 -0.85 -7.36 1.26
N ILE A 26 -1.77 -8.03 1.96
CA ILE A 26 -2.96 -7.42 2.58
C ILE A 26 -2.90 -7.42 4.11
N ASP A 27 -1.87 -8.03 4.70
CA ASP A 27 -1.65 -8.07 6.15
C ASP A 27 -0.36 -7.33 6.48
N SER A 28 -0.47 -6.15 7.09
CA SER A 28 0.66 -5.29 7.45
C SER A 28 1.69 -5.99 8.33
N ARG A 29 1.28 -7.01 9.11
CA ARG A 29 2.12 -7.74 10.06
C ARG A 29 3.05 -8.74 9.39
N ALA A 30 2.73 -9.15 8.16
CA ALA A 30 3.42 -10.20 7.41
C ALA A 30 3.96 -9.71 6.06
N LEU A 31 4.06 -8.40 5.85
CA LEU A 31 4.61 -7.82 4.62
C LEU A 31 6.11 -8.12 4.49
N GLU A 32 6.51 -8.50 3.28
CA GLU A 32 7.91 -8.47 2.88
C GLU A 32 8.38 -7.03 2.69
N VAL A 33 9.66 -6.76 3.00
CA VAL A 33 10.28 -5.46 2.72
C VAL A 33 10.21 -5.17 1.22
N GLY A 34 9.70 -4.00 0.86
CA GLY A 34 9.49 -3.57 -0.51
C GLY A 34 8.19 -4.09 -1.15
N ALA A 35 7.31 -4.74 -0.40
CA ALA A 35 5.98 -5.13 -0.91
C ALA A 35 5.05 -3.91 -1.07
N LEU A 36 4.08 -4.01 -1.98
CA LEU A 36 2.92 -3.11 -2.00
C LEU A 36 1.88 -3.61 -1.00
N PHE A 37 1.57 -2.80 0.01
CA PHE A 37 0.47 -3.08 0.92
C PHE A 37 -0.86 -2.72 0.26
N VAL A 38 -1.86 -3.60 0.33
CA VAL A 38 -3.22 -3.32 -0.18
C VAL A 38 -4.16 -3.21 1.01
N ALA A 39 -4.58 -1.99 1.31
CA ALA A 39 -5.44 -1.67 2.45
C ALA A 39 -6.89 -2.07 2.15
N LEU A 40 -7.28 -3.27 2.56
CA LEU A 40 -8.64 -3.77 2.42
C LEU A 40 -9.45 -3.52 3.68
N ARG A 41 -10.70 -3.11 3.51
CA ARG A 41 -11.67 -3.05 4.61
C ARG A 41 -12.38 -4.39 4.75
N GLY A 42 -12.25 -5.01 5.91
CA GLY A 42 -12.95 -6.24 6.29
C GLY A 42 -14.01 -6.01 7.38
N PRO A 43 -14.66 -7.08 7.86
CA PRO A 43 -15.70 -7.00 8.90
C PRO A 43 -15.14 -6.66 10.28
N HIS A 44 -13.86 -6.96 10.54
CA HIS A 44 -13.22 -6.77 11.84
C HIS A 44 -12.13 -5.70 11.86
N PHE A 45 -11.54 -5.40 10.70
CA PHE A 45 -10.39 -4.52 10.58
C PHE A 45 -10.52 -3.67 9.32
N ASP A 46 -10.04 -2.43 9.39
CA ASP A 46 -9.83 -1.59 8.21
C ASP A 46 -8.32 -1.48 7.95
N GLY A 47 -7.85 -2.04 6.84
CA GLY A 47 -6.43 -2.01 6.46
C GLY A 47 -5.86 -0.60 6.35
N HIS A 48 -6.70 0.42 6.14
CA HIS A 48 -6.28 1.82 6.05
C HIS A 48 -5.66 2.32 7.36
N ASP A 49 -6.12 1.82 8.50
CA ASP A 49 -5.59 2.16 9.83
C ASP A 49 -4.13 1.69 10.02
N TYR A 50 -3.66 0.78 9.15
CA TYR A 50 -2.35 0.15 9.26
C TYR A 50 -1.34 0.60 8.20
N VAL A 51 -1.66 1.64 7.41
CA VAL A 51 -0.76 2.14 6.36
C VAL A 51 0.56 2.68 6.93
N ALA A 52 0.51 3.44 8.02
CA ALA A 52 1.70 3.94 8.69
C ALA A 52 2.58 2.79 9.22
N GLU A 53 1.96 1.76 9.81
CA GLU A 53 2.67 0.56 10.27
C GLU A 53 3.33 -0.19 9.10
N ALA A 54 2.61 -0.39 8.00
CA ALA A 54 3.14 -1.03 6.80
C ALA A 54 4.37 -0.29 6.25
N GLY A 55 4.31 1.05 6.20
CA GLY A 55 5.45 1.90 5.84
C GLY A 55 6.63 1.73 6.79
N GLY A 56 6.39 1.74 8.10
CA GLY A 56 7.42 1.50 9.13
C GLY A 56 8.09 0.13 9.04
N ARG A 57 7.38 -0.88 8.50
CA ARG A 57 7.91 -2.23 8.22
C ARG A 57 8.61 -2.35 6.87
N GLY A 58 8.67 -1.28 6.08
CA GLY A 58 9.39 -1.22 4.82
C GLY A 58 8.55 -1.54 3.59
N ALA A 59 7.22 -1.41 3.65
CA ALA A 59 6.40 -1.43 2.43
C ALA A 59 6.89 -0.37 1.43
N ALA A 60 6.92 -0.72 0.14
CA ALA A 60 7.28 0.22 -0.91
C ALA A 60 6.22 1.32 -1.10
N GLY A 61 4.97 1.01 -0.75
CA GLY A 61 3.82 1.93 -0.78
C GLY A 61 2.55 1.21 -0.36
N ALA A 62 1.42 1.93 -0.39
CA ALA A 62 0.10 1.38 -0.09
C ALA A 62 -0.92 1.71 -1.19
N LEU A 63 -1.75 0.73 -1.54
CA LEU A 63 -2.98 0.93 -2.32
C LEU A 63 -4.15 1.13 -1.36
N VAL A 64 -4.77 2.29 -1.43
CA VAL A 64 -5.84 2.74 -0.54
C VAL A 64 -7.07 3.17 -1.35
N ALA A 65 -8.26 3.01 -0.76
CA ALA A 65 -9.53 3.40 -1.38
C ALA A 65 -9.86 4.89 -1.21
N HIS A 66 -9.19 5.58 -0.29
CA HIS A 66 -9.37 7.01 -0.03
C HIS A 66 -8.05 7.65 0.43
N VAL A 67 -8.01 8.98 0.38
CA VAL A 67 -6.85 9.75 0.85
C VAL A 67 -6.73 9.62 2.36
N LEU A 68 -5.52 9.35 2.83
CA LEU A 68 -5.18 9.32 4.24
C LEU A 68 -4.25 10.47 4.58
N ASP A 69 -4.31 10.92 5.83
CA ASP A 69 -3.35 11.85 6.43
C ASP A 69 -2.36 11.01 7.25
N VAL A 70 -1.27 10.59 6.60
CA VAL A 70 -0.27 9.61 7.10
C VAL A 70 1.14 10.13 6.95
#